data_AF-G9KXC3-F1
#
_entry.id   AF-G9KXC3-F1
#
_cell.length_a   1.000
_cell.length_b   1.000
_cell.length_c   1.000
_cell.angle_alpha   90.00
_cell.angle_beta   90.00
_cell.angle_gamma   90.00
#
_symmetry.space_group_name_H-M   'P 1'
#
loop_
_entity.id
_entity.type
_entity.pdbx_description
1 polymer ?
#
loop_
_entity_poly.entity_id
_entity_poly.type
_entity_poly.pdbx_seq_one_letter_code
_entity_poly.pdbx_strand_id
1 'polypeptide(L)'
;KGRPLHELNILQLGMKAKVKPYDLTAKAYLKKISMRCFEFTDSAGEPLHIINSSNVTKEPLLKMSLTKADSDGPEFKTIHDNTK
;
A
#
# COMPACT_ATOMS: atom_id res chain seq x y z
N LYS A 1 26.47 -19.50 2.66
CA LYS A 1 25.58 -18.36 2.31
C LYS A 1 25.61 -17.39 3.49
N GLY A 2 26.03 -16.14 3.29
CA GLY A 2 26.10 -15.13 4.36
C GLY A 2 24.72 -14.62 4.78
N ARG A 3 24.64 -14.05 5.98
CA ARG A 3 23.46 -13.32 6.47
C ARG A 3 23.20 -12.08 5.62
N PRO A 4 21.95 -11.72 5.30
CA PRO A 4 21.65 -10.47 4.60
C PRO A 4 22.03 -9.27 5.46
N LEU A 5 22.47 -8.18 4.83
CA LEU A 5 22.77 -6.91 5.49
C LEU A 5 21.49 -6.25 6.03
N HIS A 6 20.46 -6.23 5.18
CA HIS A 6 19.16 -5.68 5.46
C HIS A 6 18.07 -6.66 5.03
N GLU A 7 16.97 -6.67 5.78
CA GLU A 7 15.77 -7.43 5.43
C GLU A 7 14.55 -6.51 5.50
N LEU A 8 13.91 -6.31 4.36
CA LEU A 8 12.67 -5.56 4.22
C LEU A 8 11.49 -6.54 4.20
N ASN A 9 10.55 -6.35 5.14
CA ASN A 9 9.31 -7.09 5.21
C ASN A 9 8.13 -6.17 4.92
N ILE A 10 7.26 -6.64 4.04
CA ILE A 10 6.00 -5.98 3.68
C ILE A 10 4.88 -6.97 3.97
N LEU A 11 3.95 -6.59 4.83
CA LEU A 11 2.84 -7.45 5.25
C LEU A 11 1.51 -6.80 4.88
N GLN A 12 0.58 -7.65 4.42
CA GLN A 12 -0.79 -7.27 4.09
C GLN A 12 -0.86 -6.14 3.05
N LEU A 13 0.03 -6.22 2.05
CA LEU A 13 -0.07 -5.47 0.80
C LEU A 13 -1.12 -6.13 -0.10
N GLY A 14 -2.06 -5.36 -0.61
CA GLY A 14 -3.08 -5.89 -1.51
C GLY A 14 -3.85 -4.82 -2.26
N MET A 15 -4.61 -5.25 -3.26
CA MET A 15 -5.44 -4.39 -4.08
C MET A 15 -6.83 -5.00 -4.25
N LYS A 16 -7.86 -4.15 -4.28
CA LYS A 16 -9.22 -4.49 -4.68
C LYS A 16 -9.61 -3.64 -5.88
N ALA A 17 -9.90 -4.29 -7.00
CA ALA A 17 -10.46 -3.63 -8.19
C ALA A 17 -11.96 -3.97 -8.33
N LYS A 18 -12.74 -3.00 -8.78
CA LYS A 18 -14.12 -3.16 -9.22
C LYS A 18 -14.21 -2.63 -10.64
N VAL A 19 -14.60 -3.51 -11.55
CA VAL A 19 -14.80 -3.21 -12.97
C VAL A 19 -16.30 -3.13 -13.22
N LYS A 20 -16.72 -2.09 -13.93
CA LYS A 20 -18.06 -1.91 -14.47
C LYS A 20 -17.96 -1.68 -15.98
N PRO A 21 -19.08 -1.69 -16.73
CA PRO A 21 -19.04 -1.47 -18.18
C PRO A 21 -18.35 -0.18 -18.62
N TYR A 22 -18.50 0.91 -17.85
CA TYR A 22 -18.00 2.25 -18.21
C TYR A 22 -16.98 2.82 -17.21
N ASP A 23 -16.66 2.09 -16.14
CA ASP A 23 -15.69 2.54 -15.14
C ASP A 23 -14.88 1.39 -14.54
N LEU A 24 -13.71 1.75 -14.01
CA LEU A 24 -12.87 0.91 -13.19
C LEU A 24 -12.44 1.70 -11.96
N THR A 25 -12.62 1.10 -10.80
CA THR A 25 -12.09 1.63 -9.54
C THR A 25 -11.13 0.62 -8.93
N ALA A 26 -9.93 1.06 -8.57
CA ALA A 26 -8.93 0.25 -7.89
C ALA A 26 -8.53 0.91 -6.58
N LYS A 27 -8.45 0.12 -5.51
CA LYS A 27 -7.97 0.55 -4.20
C LYS A 27 -6.85 -0.36 -3.75
N ALA A 28 -5.67 0.19 -3.55
CA ALA A 28 -4.51 -0.53 -3.01
C ALA A 28 -4.28 -0.14 -1.55
N TYR A 29 -3.81 -1.10 -0.75
CA TYR A 29 -3.62 -0.96 0.68
C TYR A 29 -2.28 -1.57 1.09
N LEU A 30 -1.57 -0.88 1.98
CA LEU A 30 -0.40 -1.39 2.69
C LEU A 30 -0.65 -1.20 4.18
N LYS A 31 -0.53 -2.27 4.98
CA LYS A 31 -0.77 -2.17 6.43
C LYS A 31 0.48 -2.23 7.29
N LYS A 32 1.52 -2.93 6.86
CA LYS A 32 2.72 -3.09 7.69
C LYS A 32 3.98 -3.16 6.85
N ILE A 33 4.98 -2.41 7.28
CA ILE A 33 6.33 -2.43 6.73
C ILE A 33 7.32 -2.46 7.88
N SER A 34 8.36 -3.29 7.77
CA SER A 34 9.49 -3.26 8.68
C SER A 34 10.78 -3.54 7.95
N MET A 35 11.87 -2.95 8.41
CA MET A 35 13.21 -3.18 7.88
C MET A 35 14.17 -3.41 9.03
N ARG A 36 14.88 -4.53 8.97
CA ARG A 36 15.90 -4.92 9.94
C ARG A 36 17.28 -4.72 9.33
N CYS A 37 18.18 -4.10 10.08
CA CYS A 37 19.60 -4.04 9.77
C CYS A 37 20.33 -5.04 10.65
N PHE A 38 21.09 -5.93 10.03
CA PHE A 38 21.83 -6.98 10.75
C PHE A 38 23.25 -6.53 11.12
N GLU A 39 23.72 -5.34 10.75
CA GLU A 39 25.04 -4.87 11.16
C GLU A 39 25.06 -4.39 12.62
N PHE A 40 23.91 -3.97 13.14
CA PHE A 40 23.76 -3.42 14.47
C PHE A 40 22.74 -4.22 15.28
N THR A 41 22.96 -4.28 16.58
CA THR A 41 22.02 -4.87 17.54
C THR A 41 21.41 -3.78 18.40
N ASP A 42 20.15 -3.96 18.79
CA ASP A 42 19.52 -3.14 19.81
C ASP A 42 19.96 -3.54 21.23
N SER A 43 19.35 -2.94 22.26
CA SER A 43 19.64 -3.25 23.66
C SER A 43 19.24 -4.66 24.10
N ALA A 44 18.40 -5.35 23.32
CA ALA A 44 18.01 -6.74 23.55
C ALA A 44 18.92 -7.74 22.80
N GLY A 45 19.87 -7.25 21.99
CA GLY A 45 20.75 -8.09 21.18
C GLY A 45 20.14 -8.51 19.83
N GLU A 46 18.95 -7.99 19.48
CA GLU A 46 18.26 -8.31 18.24
C GLU A 46 18.68 -7.36 17.10
N PRO A 47 18.53 -7.76 15.82
CA PRO A 47 18.82 -6.88 14.69
C PRO A 47 18.05 -5.55 14.76
N LEU A 48 18.75 -4.43 14.58
CA LEU A 48 18.16 -3.09 14.72
C LEU A 48 17.02 -2.86 13.69
N HIS A 49 15.84 -2.49 14.19
CA HIS A 49 14.73 -2.05 13.33
C HIS A 49 14.93 -0.60 12.89
N ILE A 50 15.40 -0.39 11.66
CA ILE A 50 15.58 0.95 11.08
C ILE A 50 14.29 1.52 10.49
N ILE A 51 13.34 0.66 10.12
CA ILE A 51 11.99 1.06 9.73
C ILE A 51 11.02 0.13 10.47
N ASN A 52 10.02 0.68 11.13
CA ASN A 52 8.93 -0.10 11.69
C ASN A 52 7.65 0.72 11.65
N SER A 53 6.62 0.20 10.99
CA SER A 53 5.30 0.80 11.06
C SER A 53 4.66 0.56 12.41
N SER A 54 4.12 1.63 13.01
CA SER A 54 3.32 1.54 14.22
C SER A 54 2.07 0.68 14.01
N ASN A 55 1.73 -0.16 15.00
CA ASN A 55 0.53 -1.00 14.99
C ASN A 55 -0.60 -0.40 15.85
N VAL A 56 -0.51 0.91 16.16
CA VAL A 56 -1.42 1.62 17.07
C VAL A 56 -2.85 1.69 16.52
N THR A 57 -3.01 1.73 15.20
CA THR A 57 -4.32 1.74 14.54
C THR A 57 -4.52 0.47 13.71
N LYS A 58 -5.78 0.07 13.49
CA LYS A 58 -6.13 -1.01 12.55
C LYS A 58 -6.20 -0.52 11.08
N GLU A 59 -5.81 0.73 10.86
CA GLU A 59 -5.89 1.39 9.56
C GLU A 59 -4.69 1.02 8.66
N PRO A 60 -4.85 1.07 7.33
CA PRO A 60 -3.73 0.92 6.42
C PRO A 60 -2.77 2.12 6.50
N LEU A 61 -1.46 1.87 6.45
CA LEU A 61 -0.41 2.89 6.35
C LEU A 61 -0.51 3.71 5.07
N LEU A 62 -0.82 3.02 3.98
CA LEU A 62 -1.04 3.65 2.69
C LEU A 62 -2.34 3.12 2.11
N LYS A 63 -3.19 4.03 1.66
CA LYS A 63 -4.37 3.73 0.85
C LYS A 63 -4.30 4.56 -0.42
N MET A 64 -4.15 3.89 -1.55
CA MET A 64 -4.18 4.51 -2.87
C MET A 64 -5.51 4.18 -3.54
N SER A 65 -6.12 5.17 -4.18
CA SER A 65 -7.35 4.98 -4.97
C SER A 65 -7.13 5.50 -6.39
N LEU A 66 -7.53 4.70 -7.37
CA LEU A 66 -7.51 5.04 -8.78
C LEU A 66 -8.92 4.83 -9.34
N THR A 67 -9.41 5.80 -10.10
CA THR A 67 -10.64 5.68 -10.87
C THR A 67 -10.31 5.99 -12.32
N LYS A 68 -10.67 5.08 -13.21
CA LYS A 68 -10.67 5.30 -14.66
C LYS A 68 -12.12 5.22 -15.12
N ALA A 69 -12.57 6.22 -15.86
CA ALA A 69 -13.92 6.24 -16.41
C ALA A 69 -13.86 6.49 -17.92
N ASP A 70 -14.79 5.89 -18.65
CA ASP A 70 -15.00 6.17 -20.06
C ASP A 70 -15.66 7.55 -20.20
N SER A 71 -14.96 8.50 -20.85
CA SER A 71 -15.46 9.86 -21.04
C SER A 71 -16.72 9.94 -21.89
N ASP A 72 -16.98 8.90 -22.69
CA ASP A 72 -18.16 8.81 -23.56
C ASP A 72 -19.25 7.93 -22.94
N GLY A 73 -19.04 7.44 -21.71
CA GLY A 73 -20.00 6.66 -20.94
C GLY A 73 -21.21 7.47 -20.47
N PRO A 74 -22.39 6.83 -20.29
CA PRO A 74 -23.66 7.53 -20.04
C PRO A 74 -23.67 8.33 -18.72
N GLU A 75 -22.95 7.88 -17.71
CA GLU A 75 -22.90 8.50 -16.39
C GLU A 75 -21.65 9.38 -16.17
N PHE A 76 -20.80 9.54 -17.19
CA PHE A 76 -19.53 10.27 -17.01
C PHE A 76 -19.76 11.73 -16.60
N LYS A 77 -20.73 12.39 -17.22
CA LYS A 77 -21.03 13.80 -16.95
C LYS A 77 -21.53 14.04 -15.52
N THR A 78 -22.31 13.10 -14.98
CA THR A 78 -22.97 13.23 -13.67
C THR A 78 -22.08 12.76 -12.52
N ILE A 79 -21.21 11.76 -12.75
CA ILE A 79 -20.34 11.20 -11.71
C ILE A 79 -18.95 11.87 -11.70
N HIS A 80 -18.46 12.35 -12.83
CA HIS A 80 -17.10 12.89 -13.00
C HIS A 80 -17.06 14.37 -13.39
N ASP A 81 -18.18 15.09 -13.28
CA ASP A 81 -18.29 16.55 -13.49
C ASP A 81 -17.67 17.05 -14.81
N ASN A 82 -17.68 16.24 -15.87
CA ASN A 82 -16.98 16.53 -17.14
C ASN A 82 -15.50 16.91 -16.97
N THR A 83 -14.77 16.20 -16.14
CA THR A 83 -13.30 16.32 -16.02
C THR A 83 -12.53 15.79 -17.24
N LYS A 84 -13.13 15.91 -18.44
CA LYS A 84 -12.53 15.53 -19.72
C LYS A 84 -11.37 16.46 -20.06
#